data_AF-A0A7U5GY08-F1
#
_entry.id   AF-A0A7U5GY08-F1
#
_cell.length_a   1.000
_cell.length_b   1.000
_cell.length_c   1.000
_cell.angle_alpha   90.00
_cell.angle_beta   90.00
_cell.angle_gamma   90.00
#
_symmetry.space_group_name_H-M   'P 1'
#
loop_
_entity.id
_entity.type
_entity.pdbx_description
1 polymer ?
#
loop_
_entity_poly.entity_id
_entity_poly.type
_entity_poly.pdbx_seq_one_letter_code
_entity_poly.pdbx_strand_id
1 'polypeptide(L)'
;MKRGILLFHQESEEWNIWVGHTCYWVFPGCHLDLKIDQQYLPAVLMKDAEWIIALLGVEFHLREEQIYKVRVQACDYVSVTEAPF
;
A
#
# COMPACT_ATOMS: atom_id res chain seq x y z
N MET A 1 -11.11 -7.93 4.77
CA MET A 1 -9.73 -7.92 4.19
C MET A 1 -9.70 -8.52 2.80
N LYS A 2 -9.34 -7.73 1.79
CA LYS A 2 -9.08 -8.16 0.41
C LYS A 2 -7.57 -8.22 0.16
N ARG A 3 -7.12 -9.15 -0.69
CA ARG A 3 -5.70 -9.29 -1.06
C ARG A 3 -5.37 -8.37 -2.21
N GLY A 4 -4.21 -7.73 -2.14
CA GLY A 4 -3.74 -6.82 -3.17
C GLY A 4 -2.23 -6.74 -3.22
N ILE A 5 -1.75 -5.77 -3.97
CA ILE A 5 -0.34 -5.40 -4.06
C ILE A 5 -0.20 -3.90 -3.87
N LEU A 6 0.82 -3.50 -3.12
CA LEU A 6 1.31 -2.13 -3.01
C LEU A 6 2.53 -2.02 -3.92
N LEU A 7 2.51 -1.06 -4.84
CA LEU A 7 3.58 -0.82 -5.80
C LEU A 7 3.69 0.67 -6.11
N PHE A 8 4.86 1.07 -6.57
CA PHE A 8 5.10 2.40 -7.10
C PHE A 8 4.70 2.46 -8.58
N HIS A 9 3.83 3.40 -8.92
CA HIS A 9 3.37 3.63 -10.28
C HIS A 9 4.23 4.73 -10.92
N GLN A 10 5.09 4.35 -11.87
CA GLN A 10 6.11 5.23 -12.43
C GLN A 10 5.53 6.43 -13.20
N GLU A 11 4.39 6.28 -13.88
CA GLU A 11 3.82 7.37 -14.68
C GLU A 11 3.22 8.50 -13.82
N SER A 12 2.64 8.15 -12.67
CA SER A 12 2.08 9.12 -11.73
C SER A 12 3.01 9.48 -10.59
N GLU A 13 4.18 8.83 -10.49
CA GLU A 13 5.14 8.98 -9.39
C GLU A 13 4.51 8.76 -8.00
N GLU A 14 3.58 7.80 -7.90
CA GLU A 14 2.77 7.57 -6.71
C GLU A 14 2.76 6.11 -6.25
N TRP A 15 2.58 5.92 -4.94
CA TRP A 15 2.31 4.60 -4.37
C TRP A 15 0.81 4.31 -4.42
N ASN A 16 0.44 3.14 -4.94
CA ASN A 16 -0.97 2.72 -5.01
C ASN A 16 -1.14 1.28 -4.52
N ILE A 17 -2.35 1.00 -4.01
CA ILE A 17 -2.76 -0.36 -3.69
C ILE A 17 -3.70 -0.85 -4.77
N TRP A 18 -3.36 -1.96 -5.40
CA TRP A 18 -4.19 -2.65 -6.38
C TRP A 18 -4.85 -3.87 -5.75
N VAL A 19 -6.17 -3.93 -5.78
CA VAL A 19 -6.97 -5.10 -5.37
C VAL A 19 -7.75 -5.59 -6.58
N GLY A 20 -7.27 -6.67 -7.20
CA GLY A 20 -7.77 -7.07 -8.52
C GLY A 20 -7.45 -5.98 -9.53
N HIS A 21 -8.47 -5.44 -10.20
CA HIS A 21 -8.32 -4.36 -11.19
C HIS A 21 -8.65 -2.97 -10.62
N THR A 22 -8.94 -2.88 -9.32
CA THR A 22 -9.25 -1.61 -8.67
C THR A 22 -8.00 -1.04 -8.02
N CYS A 23 -7.65 0.17 -8.42
CA CYS A 23 -6.59 0.96 -7.81
C CYS A 23 -7.13 1.79 -6.65
N TYR A 24 -6.36 1.91 -5.57
CA TYR A 24 -6.70 2.67 -4.39
C TYR A 24 -5.56 3.65 -4.05
N TRP A 25 -5.96 4.84 -3.62
CA TRP A 25 -5.05 5.86 -3.12
C TRP A 25 -4.36 5.41 -1.84
N VAL A 26 -3.07 5.72 -1.73
CA VAL A 26 -2.29 5.53 -0.50
C VAL A 26 -2.07 6.89 0.14
N PHE A 27 -2.29 6.95 1.45
CA PHE A 27 -2.03 8.14 2.26
C PHE A 27 -1.32 7.75 3.56
N PRO A 28 -0.61 8.69 4.21
CA PRO A 28 0.05 8.41 5.48
C PRO A 28 -0.98 8.02 6.54
N GLY A 29 -0.68 6.99 7.33
CA GLY A 29 -1.58 6.39 8.31
C GLY A 29 -2.44 5.24 7.79
N CYS A 30 -2.34 4.87 6.50
CA CYS A 30 -3.04 3.70 5.98
C CYS A 30 -2.65 2.42 6.74
N HIS A 31 -3.66 1.69 7.22
CA HIS A 31 -3.49 0.38 7.84
C HIS A 31 -3.63 -0.74 6.80
N LEU A 32 -2.70 -1.68 6.82
CA LEU A 32 -2.70 -2.87 5.95
C LEU A 32 -2.03 -4.05 6.66
N ASP A 33 -2.25 -5.26 6.17
CA ASP A 33 -1.39 -6.37 6.54
C ASP A 33 -0.36 -6.60 5.43
N LEU A 34 0.93 -6.53 5.75
CA LEU A 34 2.01 -6.85 4.84
C LEU A 34 2.29 -8.35 4.86
N LYS A 35 2.45 -8.96 3.68
CA LYS A 35 2.87 -10.36 3.58
C LYS A 35 4.39 -10.48 3.76
N ILE A 36 4.82 -11.15 4.82
CA ILE A 36 6.20 -11.59 5.03
C ILE A 36 6.19 -13.11 5.11
N ASP A 37 6.96 -13.75 4.23
CA ASP A 37 6.94 -15.20 4.01
C ASP A 37 5.51 -15.74 3.78
N GLN A 38 4.98 -16.48 4.75
CA GLN A 38 3.66 -17.10 4.72
C GLN A 38 2.64 -16.41 5.64
N GLN A 39 3.03 -15.32 6.31
CA GLN A 39 2.20 -14.62 7.27
C GLN A 39 1.83 -13.23 6.76
N TYR A 40 0.67 -12.73 7.20
CA TYR A 40 0.24 -11.37 7.01
C TYR A 40 0.35 -10.67 8.36
N LEU A 41 1.16 -9.62 8.42
CA LEU A 41 1.47 -8.90 9.65
C LEU A 41 0.88 -7.49 9.57
N PRO A 42 0.19 -7.01 10.62
CA PRO A 42 -0.38 -5.68 10.64
C PRO A 42 0.74 -4.65 10.55
N ALA A 43 0.53 -3.67 9.69
CA ALA A 43 1.48 -2.62 9.40
C ALA A 43 0.76 -1.29 9.14
N VAL A 44 1.52 -0.20 9.28
CA VAL A 44 1.06 1.15 9.00
C VAL A 44 2.01 1.77 7.98
N LEU A 45 1.43 2.36 6.95
CA LEU A 45 2.17 3.19 6.00
C LEU A 45 2.35 4.57 6.60
N MET A 46 3.60 5.03 6.61
CA MET A 46 3.97 6.37 7.06
C MET A 46 4.67 7.09 5.92
N LYS A 47 4.63 8.42 5.97
CA LYS A 47 5.39 9.27 5.06
C LYS A 47 6.09 10.32 5.89
N ASP A 48 7.41 10.27 5.86
CA ASP A 48 8.25 11.36 6.35
C ASP A 48 8.88 12.05 5.12
N ALA A 49 10.20 11.93 4.92
CA ALA A 49 10.82 12.27 3.63
C ALA A 49 10.51 11.25 2.52
N GLU A 50 10.40 9.97 2.91
CA GLU A 50 10.11 8.84 2.03
C GLU A 50 8.96 8.01 2.60
N TRP A 51 8.41 7.09 1.79
CA TRP A 51 7.39 6.15 2.25
C TRP A 51 8.01 5.01 3.06
N ILE A 52 7.47 4.79 4.25
CA ILE A 52 7.96 3.83 5.23
C ILE A 52 6.83 2.88 5.63
N ILE A 53 7.15 1.60 5.79
CA ILE A 53 6.27 0.65 6.48
C ILE A 53 6.78 0.47 7.91
N ALA A 54 5.90 0.72 8.89
CA ALA A 54 6.09 0.32 10.28
C ALA A 54 5.33 -0.99 10.57
N LEU A 55 6.03 -2.00 11.07
CA LEU A 55 5.43 -3.26 11.53
C LEU A 55 6.19 -3.84 12.73
N LEU A 56 5.47 -4.30 13.75
CA LEU A 56 6.07 -5.00 14.92
C LEU A 56 7.31 -4.30 15.54
N GLY A 57 7.34 -2.97 15.57
CA GLY A 57 8.47 -2.19 16.12
C GLY A 57 9.69 -2.07 15.19
N VAL A 58 9.57 -2.50 13.93
CA VAL A 58 10.58 -2.33 12.88
C VAL A 58 10.03 -1.42 11.79
N GLU A 59 10.90 -0.60 11.22
CA GLU A 59 10.60 0.31 10.12
C GLU A 59 11.54 0.04 8.94
N PHE A 60 10.99 0.11 7.74
CA PHE A 60 11.82 0.10 6.54
C PHE A 60 11.21 0.95 5.42
N HIS A 61 12.09 1.46 4.57
CA HIS A 61 11.74 2.27 3.42
C HIS A 61 11.18 1.40 2.30
N LEU A 62 10.05 1.81 1.74
CA LEU A 62 9.56 1.25 0.48
C LEU A 62 10.56 1.52 -0.63
N ARG A 63 10.74 0.55 -1.52
CA ARG A 63 11.61 0.66 -2.69
C ARG A 63 10.77 0.60 -3.96
N GLU A 64 10.95 1.56 -4.84
CA GLU A 64 10.14 1.74 -6.04
C GLU A 64 10.15 0.51 -6.97
N GLU A 65 11.23 -0.28 -6.96
CA GLU A 65 11.36 -1.48 -7.79
C GLU A 65 10.71 -2.73 -7.17
N GLN A 66 10.16 -2.62 -5.96
CA GLN A 66 9.57 -3.75 -5.23
C GLN A 66 8.04 -3.73 -5.26
N ILE A 67 7.47 -4.94 -5.35
CA ILE A 67 6.04 -5.17 -5.22
C ILE A 67 5.77 -5.84 -3.88
N TYR A 68 4.96 -5.20 -3.05
CA TYR A 68 4.62 -5.68 -1.72
C TYR A 68 3.24 -6.33 -1.73
N LYS A 69 3.14 -7.59 -1.32
CA LYS A 69 1.85 -8.27 -1.19
C LYS A 69 1.16 -7.81 0.09
N VAL A 70 -0.08 -7.35 -0.02
CA VAL A 70 -0.82 -6.77 1.11
C VAL A 70 -2.21 -7.36 1.25
N ARG A 71 -2.80 -7.19 2.44
CA ARG A 71 -4.25 -7.24 2.65
C ARG A 71 -4.72 -5.90 3.17
N VAL A 72 -5.84 -5.44 2.64
CA VAL A 72 -6.46 -4.18 3.06
C VAL A 72 -7.93 -4.39 3.33
N GLN A 73 -8.47 -3.57 4.22
CA GLN A 73 -9.90 -3.44 4.36
C GLN A 73 -10.37 -2.39 3.35
N ALA A 74 -10.84 -2.82 2.19
CA ALA A 74 -11.07 -1.95 1.03
C ALA A 74 -12.05 -0.77 1.27
N CYS A 75 -12.91 -0.82 2.30
CA CYS A 75 -13.77 0.32 2.67
C CYS A 75 -13.01 1.47 3.34
N ASP A 76 -11.78 1.23 3.78
CA ASP A 76 -10.93 2.23 4.45
C ASP A 76 -10.13 3.05 3.42
N TYR A 77 -10.31 2.75 2.13
CA TYR A 77 -9.54 3.30 1.03
C TYR A 77 -10.45 3.94 -0.01
N VAL A 78 -9.94 5.00 -0.63
CA VAL A 78 -10.60 5.67 -1.76
C VAL A 78 -10.09 5.06 -3.05
N SER A 79 -10.99 4.52 -3.87
CA SER A 79 -10.62 4.02 -5.19
C SER A 79 -10.20 5.18 -6.09
N VAL A 80 -9.14 4.97 -6.87
CA VAL A 80 -8.82 5.79 -8.03
C VAL A 80 -9.83 5.40 -9.12
N THR A 81 -11.08 5.83 -8.97
CA THR A 81 -11.95 5.96 -10.14
C THR A 81 -11.32 7.03 -11.00
N GLU A 82 -11.02 6.72 -12.27
CA GLU A 82 -10.67 7.72 -13.27
C GLU A 82 -11.64 8.89 -13.08
N ALA A 83 -11.12 10.04 -12.66
CA ALA A 83 -11.93 11.25 -12.69
C ALA A 83 -12.41 11.40 -14.13
N PRO A 84 -13.71 11.64 -14.38
CA PRO A 84 -14.16 11.90 -15.73
C PRO A 84 -13.53 13.25 -16.11
N PHE A 85 -12.50 13.21 -16.95
CA PHE A 85 -12.08 14.38 -17.71
C PHE A 85 -13.19 14.72 -18.71
#